data_AF-A0A7L9DFZ3-F1
#
_entry.id   AF-A0A7L9DFZ3-F1
#
_cell.length_a   1.000
_cell.length_b   1.000
_cell.length_c   1.000
_cell.angle_alpha   90.00
_cell.angle_beta   90.00
_cell.angle_gamma   90.00
#
_symmetry.space_group_name_H-M   'P 1'
#
loop_
_entity.id
_entity.type
_entity.pdbx_description
1 polymer ?
#
loop_
_entity_poly.entity_id
_entity_poly.type
_entity_poly.pdbx_seq_one_letter_code
_entity_poly.pdbx_strand_id
1 'polypeptide(L)'
;RNYTIGDVISRYQRMLGKNVLQPIGWDAFGLPAEGAAVKNNTAPAPWTYANIDYMKNQLKLLGFGYDWDREVATCKPDYYRWEQWFFTKLYEKGLVYKKTSAVNWCPNDQTVLANEQVIDGCCWRCDTKVERKEIPQWFIKITAYADQLLND
;
A
#
# COMPACT_ATOMS: atom_id res chain seq x y z
N ARG A 1 17.10 -9.51 -4.20
CA ARG A 1 17.24 -10.19 -2.88
C ARG A 1 15.90 -10.70 -2.35
N ASN A 2 14.93 -9.83 -2.05
CA ASN A 2 13.65 -10.25 -1.45
C ASN A 2 12.91 -11.31 -2.29
N TYR A 3 12.60 -11.00 -3.56
CA TYR A 3 11.83 -11.87 -4.45
C TYR A 3 12.48 -13.22 -4.75
N THR A 4 13.81 -13.28 -4.75
CA THR A 4 14.58 -14.51 -4.99
C THR A 4 14.30 -15.57 -3.92
N ILE A 5 14.15 -15.17 -2.66
CA ILE A 5 13.89 -16.12 -1.55
C ILE A 5 12.52 -16.78 -1.74
N GLY A 6 11.50 -15.98 -2.05
CA GLY A 6 10.15 -16.47 -2.32
C GLY A 6 10.12 -17.41 -3.54
N ASP A 7 10.88 -17.11 -4.58
CA ASP A 7 10.97 -17.95 -5.79
C ASP A 7 11.62 -19.31 -5.51
N VAL A 8 12.74 -19.34 -4.77
CA VAL A 8 13.41 -20.60 -4.38
C VAL A 8 12.46 -21.50 -3.59
N ILE A 9 11.77 -20.95 -2.59
CA ILE A 9 10.80 -21.70 -1.77
C ILE A 9 9.66 -22.21 -2.65
N SER A 10 9.08 -21.36 -3.49
CA SER A 10 7.93 -21.72 -4.32
C SER A 10 8.26 -22.82 -5.31
N ARG A 11 9.44 -22.76 -5.95
CA ARG A 11 9.95 -23.82 -6.84
C ARG A 11 10.15 -25.13 -6.09
N TYR A 12 10.80 -25.09 -4.93
CA TYR A 12 11.01 -26.27 -4.09
C TYR A 12 9.67 -26.93 -3.71
N GLN A 13 8.68 -26.14 -3.26
CA GLN A 13 7.36 -26.67 -2.90
C GLN A 13 6.60 -27.24 -4.10
N ARG A 14 6.72 -26.63 -5.30
CA ARG A 14 6.16 -27.19 -6.54
C ARG A 14 6.80 -28.53 -6.89
N MET A 15 8.12 -28.66 -6.73
CA MET A 15 8.85 -29.93 -6.97
C MET A 15 8.43 -31.03 -5.99
N LEU A 16 7.95 -30.68 -4.79
CA LEU A 16 7.33 -31.62 -3.85
C LEU A 16 5.87 -31.98 -4.19
N GLY A 17 5.36 -31.56 -5.34
CA GLY A 17 3.99 -31.85 -5.79
C GLY A 17 2.91 -30.97 -5.16
N LYS A 18 3.26 -29.89 -4.46
CA LYS A 18 2.26 -28.97 -3.87
C LYS A 18 1.66 -28.04 -4.92
N ASN A 19 0.39 -27.68 -4.73
CA ASN A 19 -0.25 -26.60 -5.47
C ASN A 19 0.15 -25.24 -4.87
N VAL A 20 1.10 -24.55 -5.51
CA VAL A 20 1.74 -23.34 -4.97
C VAL A 20 1.25 -22.08 -5.68
N LEU A 21 0.60 -21.19 -4.91
CA LEU A 21 0.28 -19.83 -5.32
C LEU A 21 1.45 -18.89 -4.99
N GLN A 22 2.10 -18.36 -6.01
CA GLN A 22 3.14 -17.33 -5.91
C GLN A 22 2.70 -16.12 -6.77
N PRO A 23 1.93 -15.18 -6.21
CA PRO A 23 1.41 -14.03 -6.96
C PRO A 23 2.38 -12.86 -6.89
N ILE A 24 2.12 -11.85 -7.71
CA ILE A 24 2.76 -10.54 -7.64
C ILE A 24 1.73 -9.46 -7.92
N GLY A 25 2.01 -8.24 -7.48
CA GLY A 25 1.17 -7.10 -7.77
C GLY A 25 1.92 -5.80 -7.54
N TRP A 26 1.23 -4.71 -7.85
CA TRP A 26 1.79 -3.37 -7.85
C TRP A 26 1.04 -2.52 -6.85
N ASP A 27 1.73 -2.16 -5.77
CA ASP A 27 1.28 -1.13 -4.85
C ASP A 27 1.48 0.24 -5.52
N ALA A 28 0.44 0.67 -6.22
CA ALA A 28 0.51 1.62 -7.31
C ALA A 28 -0.22 2.95 -7.01
N PHE A 29 -0.71 3.11 -5.79
CA PHE A 29 -1.41 4.31 -5.33
C PHE A 29 -0.63 5.08 -4.26
N GLY A 30 -1.15 6.26 -3.97
CA GLY A 30 -0.70 7.07 -2.86
C GLY A 30 0.64 7.75 -3.09
N LEU A 31 1.12 8.22 -1.95
CA LEU A 31 2.24 9.14 -1.80
C LEU A 31 3.52 8.72 -2.56
N PRO A 32 3.99 7.45 -2.56
CA PRO A 32 5.21 7.07 -3.28
C PRO A 32 5.13 7.26 -4.79
N ALA A 33 4.05 6.77 -5.41
CA ALA A 33 3.86 6.85 -6.86
C ALA A 33 3.62 8.30 -7.31
N GLU A 34 2.76 9.02 -6.60
CA GLU A 34 2.42 10.41 -6.88
C GLU A 34 3.64 11.34 -6.72
N GLY A 35 4.34 11.24 -5.60
CA GLY A 35 5.52 12.08 -5.34
C GLY A 35 6.65 11.85 -6.35
N ALA A 36 6.84 10.61 -6.81
CA ALA A 36 7.82 10.31 -7.85
C ALA A 36 7.41 10.87 -9.22
N ALA A 37 6.13 10.79 -9.58
CA ALA A 37 5.62 11.35 -10.83
C ALA A 37 5.75 12.88 -10.88
N VAL A 38 5.38 13.56 -9.79
CA VAL A 38 5.51 15.03 -9.66
C VAL A 38 6.97 15.46 -9.77
N LYS A 39 7.89 14.77 -9.08
CA LYS A 39 9.34 15.06 -9.18
C LYS A 39 9.90 14.91 -10.60
N ASN A 40 9.28 14.05 -11.41
CA ASN A 40 9.65 13.81 -12.81
C ASN A 40 8.77 14.57 -13.81
N ASN A 41 8.01 15.58 -13.36
CA ASN A 41 7.14 16.42 -14.19
C ASN A 41 6.20 15.63 -15.12
N THR A 42 5.60 14.56 -14.60
CA THR A 42 4.67 13.72 -15.35
C THR A 42 3.43 13.38 -14.51
N ALA A 43 2.37 12.93 -15.17
CA ALA A 43 1.17 12.49 -14.49
C ALA A 43 1.41 11.15 -13.75
N PRO A 44 0.79 10.93 -12.58
CA PRO A 44 0.98 9.69 -11.81
C PRO A 44 0.62 8.42 -12.58
N ALA A 45 -0.46 8.42 -13.36
CA ALA A 45 -0.89 7.23 -14.10
C ALA A 45 0.16 6.74 -15.12
N PRO A 46 0.62 7.53 -16.11
CA PRO A 46 1.63 7.07 -17.06
C PRO A 46 2.96 6.72 -16.39
N TRP A 47 3.37 7.45 -15.36
CA TRP A 47 4.57 7.13 -14.56
C TRP A 47 4.47 5.75 -13.92
N THR A 48 3.35 5.48 -13.24
CA THR A 48 3.08 4.21 -12.59
C THR A 48 3.09 3.05 -13.57
N TYR A 49 2.38 3.18 -14.71
CA TYR A 49 2.34 2.10 -15.70
C TYR A 49 3.71 1.84 -16.35
N ALA A 50 4.48 2.88 -16.67
CA ALA A 50 5.82 2.72 -17.20
C ALA A 50 6.76 1.99 -16.22
N ASN A 51 6.67 2.32 -14.92
CA ASN A 51 7.45 1.63 -13.89
C ASN A 51 7.00 0.17 -13.68
N ILE A 52 5.69 -0.09 -13.73
CA ILE A 52 5.14 -1.45 -13.69
C ILE A 52 5.71 -2.28 -14.83
N ASP A 53 5.65 -1.78 -16.07
CA ASP A 53 6.16 -2.50 -17.24
C ASP A 53 7.66 -2.76 -17.14
N TYR A 54 8.42 -1.75 -16.70
CA TYR A 54 9.86 -1.88 -16.48
C TYR A 54 10.19 -2.95 -15.43
N MET A 55 9.59 -2.85 -14.23
CA MET A 55 9.81 -3.81 -13.13
C MET A 55 9.36 -5.22 -13.52
N LYS A 56 8.21 -5.35 -14.20
CA LYS A 56 7.70 -6.63 -14.68
C LYS A 56 8.70 -7.33 -15.60
N ASN A 57 9.28 -6.58 -16.54
CA ASN A 57 10.32 -7.10 -17.42
C ASN A 57 11.57 -7.52 -16.65
N GLN A 58 12.00 -6.75 -15.65
CA GLN A 58 13.13 -7.16 -14.79
C GLN A 58 12.85 -8.47 -14.05
N LEU A 59 11.66 -8.64 -13.47
CA LEU A 59 11.28 -9.86 -12.74
C LEU A 59 11.21 -11.08 -13.69
N LYS A 60 10.70 -10.89 -14.92
CA LYS A 60 10.68 -11.93 -15.95
C LYS A 60 12.09 -12.33 -16.40
N LEU A 61 12.98 -11.36 -16.60
CA LEU A 61 14.38 -11.62 -16.98
C LEU A 61 15.16 -12.39 -15.90
N LEU A 62 14.83 -12.15 -14.62
CA LEU A 62 15.39 -12.91 -13.49
C LEU A 62 14.80 -14.32 -13.37
N GLY A 63 13.80 -14.67 -14.18
CA GLY A 63 13.18 -15.99 -14.20
C GLY A 63 12.24 -16.26 -13.03
N PHE A 64 11.70 -15.24 -12.37
CA PHE A 64 10.77 -15.47 -11.25
C PHE A 64 9.44 -16.07 -11.74
N GLY A 65 9.05 -17.18 -11.12
CA GLY A 65 7.95 -18.04 -11.52
C GLY A 65 6.58 -17.61 -11.00
N TYR A 66 6.30 -16.31 -11.02
CA TYR A 66 5.04 -15.73 -10.59
C TYR A 66 3.86 -16.20 -11.46
N ASP A 67 2.70 -16.37 -10.83
CA ASP A 67 1.42 -16.52 -11.52
C ASP A 67 0.96 -15.13 -12.02
N TRP A 68 1.33 -14.79 -13.24
CA TRP A 68 1.01 -13.50 -13.88
C TRP A 68 -0.47 -13.34 -14.24
N ASP A 69 -1.25 -14.43 -14.29
CA ASP A 69 -2.69 -14.36 -14.54
C ASP A 69 -3.43 -13.77 -13.33
N ARG A 70 -2.78 -13.73 -12.16
CA ARG A 70 -3.28 -13.16 -10.90
C ARG A 70 -2.62 -11.83 -10.55
N GLU A 71 -2.00 -11.16 -11.51
CA GLU A 71 -1.39 -9.85 -11.32
C GLU A 71 -2.44 -8.79 -11.00
N VAL A 72 -2.18 -7.97 -9.98
CA VAL A 72 -3.04 -6.84 -9.59
C VAL A 72 -2.26 -5.53 -9.57
N ALA A 73 -2.93 -4.42 -9.82
CA ALA A 73 -2.39 -3.08 -9.59
C ALA A 73 -3.42 -2.25 -8.82
N THR A 74 -3.04 -1.72 -7.65
CA THR A 74 -4.01 -1.09 -6.73
C THR A 74 -4.66 0.17 -7.29
N CYS A 75 -4.01 0.82 -8.27
CA CYS A 75 -4.53 2.01 -8.94
C CYS A 75 -5.62 1.73 -9.99
N LYS A 76 -5.91 0.47 -10.32
CA LYS A 76 -6.92 0.13 -11.33
C LYS A 76 -8.34 0.10 -10.76
N PRO A 77 -9.37 0.51 -11.53
CA PRO A 77 -10.75 0.52 -11.07
C PRO A 77 -11.32 -0.84 -10.69
N ASP A 78 -10.85 -1.92 -11.31
CA ASP A 78 -11.23 -3.30 -10.98
C ASP A 78 -10.72 -3.74 -9.60
N TYR A 79 -9.67 -3.09 -9.09
CA TYR A 79 -9.14 -3.29 -7.74
C TYR A 79 -9.80 -2.34 -6.72
N TYR A 80 -9.63 -1.02 -6.87
CA TYR A 80 -10.02 -0.06 -5.81
C TYR A 80 -11.53 0.02 -5.59
N ARG A 81 -12.38 -0.48 -6.52
CA ARG A 81 -13.82 -0.64 -6.30
C ARG A 81 -14.11 -1.52 -5.08
N TRP A 82 -13.25 -2.49 -4.78
CA TRP A 82 -13.39 -3.37 -3.63
C TRP A 82 -12.99 -2.66 -2.34
N GLU A 83 -12.01 -1.76 -2.39
CA GLU A 83 -11.68 -0.90 -1.25
C GLU A 83 -12.81 0.08 -0.94
N GLN A 84 -13.42 0.69 -1.97
CA GLN A 84 -14.61 1.52 -1.83
C GLN A 84 -15.77 0.74 -1.21
N TRP A 85 -16.06 -0.45 -1.73
CA TRP A 85 -17.08 -1.34 -1.16
C TRP A 85 -16.77 -1.71 0.29
N PHE A 86 -15.53 -2.11 0.59
CA PHE A 86 -15.11 -2.49 1.94
C PHE A 86 -15.22 -1.33 2.92
N PHE A 87 -14.82 -0.12 2.50
CA PHE A 87 -14.97 1.10 3.28
C PHE A 87 -16.45 1.36 3.63
N THR A 88 -17.36 1.25 2.66
CA THR A 88 -18.80 1.41 2.92
C THR A 88 -19.33 0.36 3.91
N LYS A 89 -18.86 -0.89 3.84
CA LYS A 89 -19.24 -1.93 4.79
C LYS A 89 -18.72 -1.67 6.20
N LEU A 90 -17.49 -1.18 6.34
CA LEU A 90 -16.96 -0.77 7.64
C LEU A 90 -17.70 0.45 8.20
N TYR A 91 -18.09 1.39 7.33
CA TYR A 91 -18.88 2.56 7.72
C TYR A 91 -20.27 2.16 8.23
N GLU A 92 -20.99 1.29 7.51
CA GLU A 92 -22.28 0.73 7.93
C GLU A 92 -22.19 0.04 9.31
N LYS A 93 -21.04 -0.56 9.64
CA LYS A 93 -20.79 -1.22 10.92
C LYS A 93 -20.25 -0.29 12.03
N GLY A 94 -20.11 1.01 11.77
CA GLY A 94 -19.52 1.96 12.72
C GLY A 94 -18.03 1.73 13.01
N LEU A 95 -17.35 0.98 12.16
CA LEU A 95 -15.90 0.73 12.22
C LEU A 95 -15.10 1.77 11.43
N VAL A 96 -15.75 2.49 10.53
CA VAL A 96 -15.22 3.70 9.90
C VAL A 96 -16.08 4.89 10.33
N TYR A 97 -15.44 5.98 10.74
CA TYR A 97 -16.15 7.17 11.20
C TYR A 97 -15.38 8.44 10.87
N LYS A 98 -16.10 9.57 10.79
CA LYS A 98 -15.51 10.90 10.59
C LYS A 98 -15.48 11.64 11.91
N LYS A 99 -14.33 12.21 12.27
CA LYS A 99 -14.15 12.98 13.51
C LYS A 99 -13.20 14.16 13.27
N THR A 100 -13.46 15.30 13.89
CA THR A 100 -12.46 16.37 14.00
C THR A 100 -11.52 16.03 15.13
N SER A 101 -10.22 15.94 14.82
CA SER A 101 -9.19 15.59 15.80
C SER A 101 -7.90 16.30 15.45
N ALA A 102 -7.05 16.52 16.46
CA ALA A 102 -5.65 16.85 16.23
C ALA A 102 -4.97 15.66 15.54
N VAL A 103 -4.57 15.83 14.28
CA VAL A 103 -3.90 14.83 13.45
C VAL A 103 -2.47 15.27 13.14
N ASN A 104 -1.61 14.30 12.80
CA ASN A 104 -0.26 14.59 12.32
C ASN A 104 -0.35 15.14 10.90
N TRP A 105 0.33 16.24 10.61
CA TRP A 105 0.37 16.89 9.32
C TRP A 105 1.82 17.02 8.86
N CYS A 106 2.10 16.56 7.63
CA CYS A 106 3.39 16.82 7.00
C CYS A 106 3.30 18.08 6.14
N PRO A 107 4.05 19.16 6.46
CA PRO A 107 4.00 20.40 5.66
C PRO A 107 4.64 20.25 4.28
N ASN A 108 5.58 19.31 4.12
CA ASN A 108 6.20 19.02 2.83
C ASN A 108 5.27 18.21 1.91
N ASP A 109 4.72 17.09 2.40
CA ASP A 109 3.84 16.21 1.63
C ASP A 109 2.39 16.74 1.56
N GLN A 110 2.11 17.83 2.27
CA GLN A 110 0.80 18.51 2.33
C GLN A 110 -0.37 17.56 2.58
N THR A 111 -0.18 16.63 3.51
CA THR A 111 -1.20 15.63 3.85
C THR A 111 -1.14 15.23 5.32
N VAL A 112 -2.22 14.61 5.77
CA VAL A 112 -2.28 13.97 7.08
C VAL A 112 -1.51 12.67 7.08
N LEU A 113 -0.91 12.34 8.23
CA LEU A 113 -0.23 11.07 8.46
C LEU A 113 -0.93 10.29 9.57
N ALA A 114 -1.04 8.99 9.38
CA ALA A 114 -1.36 8.07 10.47
C ALA A 114 -0.28 8.15 11.57
N ASN A 115 -0.59 7.69 12.78
CA ASN A 115 0.41 7.73 13.86
C ASN A 115 1.62 6.85 13.53
N GLU A 116 1.39 5.74 12.85
CA GLU A 116 2.39 4.75 12.42
C GLU A 116 3.30 5.29 11.31
N GLN A 117 2.93 6.41 10.68
CA GLN A 117 3.70 7.12 9.65
C GLN A 117 4.54 8.27 10.22
N VAL A 118 4.59 8.42 11.55
CA VAL A 118 5.43 9.38 12.25
C VAL A 118 6.54 8.62 12.99
N ILE A 119 7.78 8.84 12.58
CA ILE A 119 8.97 8.19 13.15
C ILE A 119 9.82 9.29 13.80
N ASP A 120 10.09 9.17 15.11
CA ASP A 120 10.85 10.15 15.88
C ASP A 120 10.35 11.60 15.73
N GLY A 121 9.03 11.78 15.55
CA GLY A 121 8.39 13.09 15.37
C GLY A 121 8.50 13.66 13.94
N CYS A 122 8.95 12.86 12.98
CA CYS A 122 9.13 13.23 11.58
C CYS A 122 8.30 12.34 10.64
N CYS A 123 8.01 12.84 9.45
CA CYS A 123 7.34 12.08 8.39
C CYS A 123 8.22 10.91 7.92
N TRP A 124 7.65 9.70 7.87
CA TRP A 124 8.35 8.47 7.46
C TRP A 124 8.99 8.47 6.06
N ARG A 125 8.69 9.46 5.21
CA ARG A 125 9.21 9.52 3.83
C ARG A 125 10.17 10.65 3.55
N CYS A 126 9.95 11.81 4.16
CA CYS A 126 10.69 13.03 3.83
C CYS A 126 11.41 13.64 5.04
N ASP A 127 11.36 12.96 6.19
CA ASP A 127 12.02 13.34 7.45
C ASP A 127 11.64 14.73 7.98
N THR A 128 10.62 15.36 7.38
CA THR A 128 10.12 16.66 7.79
C THR A 128 9.39 16.53 9.11
N LYS A 129 9.71 17.42 10.06
CA LYS A 129 9.05 17.47 11.37
C LYS A 129 7.54 17.65 11.20
N VAL A 130 6.76 16.81 11.88
CA VAL A 130 5.30 16.85 11.77
C VAL A 130 4.70 17.97 12.62
N GLU A 131 3.62 18.55 12.12
CA GLU A 131 2.79 19.52 12.82
C GLU A 131 1.51 18.86 13.33
N ARG A 132 0.85 19.47 14.31
CA ARG A 132 -0.50 19.10 14.73
C ARG A 132 -1.50 20.07 14.10
N LYS A 133 -2.51 19.54 13.42
CA LYS A 133 -3.63 20.33 12.89
C LYS A 133 -4.96 19.71 13.31
N GLU A 134 -5.93 20.55 13.68
CA GLU A 134 -7.30 20.12 13.90
C GLU A 134 -8.09 20.18 12.61
N ILE A 135 -8.39 19.02 12.04
CA ILE A 135 -9.15 18.90 10.80
C ILE A 135 -10.09 17.70 10.85
N PRO A 136 -11.26 17.77 10.17
CA PRO A 136 -12.15 16.62 10.04
C PRO A 136 -11.50 15.55 9.16
N GLN A 137 -11.34 14.34 9.69
CA GLN A 137 -10.70 13.21 9.01
C GLN A 137 -11.49 11.92 9.19
N TRP A 138 -11.22 10.95 8.32
CA TRP A 138 -11.74 9.59 8.41
C TRP A 138 -10.83 8.71 9.25
N PHE A 139 -11.41 7.86 10.09
CA PHE A 139 -10.70 6.96 10.98
C PHE A 139 -11.27 5.54 10.85
N ILE A 140 -10.39 4.55 10.88
CA ILE A 140 -10.74 3.15 11.11
C ILE A 140 -10.62 2.89 12.61
N LYS A 141 -11.65 2.31 13.21
CA LYS A 141 -11.72 1.98 14.65
C LYS A 141 -10.92 0.71 14.97
N ILE A 142 -9.63 0.72 14.64
CA ILE A 142 -8.71 -0.41 14.91
C ILE A 142 -8.67 -0.77 16.40
N THR A 143 -8.91 0.20 17.29
CA THR A 143 -9.00 0.00 18.73
C THR A 143 -10.13 -0.94 19.16
N ALA A 144 -11.17 -1.13 18.33
CA ALA A 144 -12.19 -2.16 18.59
C ALA A 144 -11.63 -3.60 18.50
N TYR A 145 -10.44 -3.76 17.93
CA TYR A 145 -9.75 -5.04 17.75
C TYR A 145 -8.41 -5.10 18.52
N ALA A 146 -8.13 -4.13 19.41
CA ALA A 146 -6.84 -4.05 20.10
C ALA A 146 -6.51 -5.31 20.91
N ASP A 147 -7.47 -5.81 21.71
CA ASP A 147 -7.26 -7.00 22.52
C ASP A 147 -7.07 -8.26 21.67
N GLN A 148 -7.80 -8.37 20.56
CA GLN A 148 -7.65 -9.49 19.65
C GLN A 148 -6.27 -9.47 18.97
N LEU A 149 -5.86 -8.31 18.44
CA LEU A 149 -4.56 -8.14 17.79
C LEU A 149 -3.37 -8.36 18.74
N LEU A 150 -3.57 -8.20 20.05
CA LEU A 150 -2.55 -8.46 21.06
C LEU A 150 -2.44 -9.94 21.46
N ASN A 151 -3.56 -10.68 21.40
CA ASN A 151 -3.66 -12.03 21.95
C ASN A 151 -3.62 -13.15 20.90
N ASP A 152 -3.79 -12.84 19.61
CA ASP A 152 -3.70 -13.79 18.48
C ASP A 152 -2.24 -14.00 18.00
#